data_AF-A0A1S1BMX4-F1
#
_entry.id   AF-A0A1S1BMX4-F1
#
_cell.length_a   1.000
_cell.length_b   1.000
_cell.length_c   1.000
_cell.angle_alpha   90.00
_cell.angle_beta   90.00
_cell.angle_gamma   90.00
#
_symmetry.space_group_name_H-M   'P 1'
#
loop_
_entity.id
_entity.type
_entity.pdbx_description
1 polymer ?
#
loop_
_entity_poly.entity_id
_entity_poly.type
_entity_poly.pdbx_seq_one_letter_code
_entity_poly.pdbx_strand_id
1 'polypeptide(L)'
;MVQSLNQEVVYVTKATSFLGMTDYGKILLGNAAFEFYDERNPANFIQIPWEEIDYVVVSILFSGRWIPRFAIQTKKAGSFSFAAKDAKALLRQVREYVPADRIVRSLSFFEVVKQALGWGKK
;
A
#
# COMPACT_ATOMS: atom_id res chain seq x y z
N MET A 1 -4.09 -24.94 -3.74
CA MET A 1 -4.95 -23.78 -3.41
C MET A 1 -4.21 -22.94 -2.41
N VAL A 2 -4.12 -21.62 -2.61
CA VAL A 2 -3.60 -20.72 -1.59
C VAL A 2 -4.68 -20.50 -0.53
N GLN A 3 -4.29 -20.50 0.74
CA GLN A 3 -5.18 -20.23 1.86
C GLN A 3 -4.95 -18.81 2.35
N SER A 4 -6.04 -18.06 2.54
CA SER A 4 -6.00 -16.73 3.15
C SER A 4 -5.60 -16.84 4.62
N LEU A 5 -4.82 -15.88 5.11
CA LEU A 5 -4.57 -15.69 6.53
C LEU A 5 -5.78 -15.08 7.24
N ASN A 6 -6.65 -14.40 6.49
CA ASN A 6 -7.87 -13.81 7.02
C ASN A 6 -8.96 -14.88 7.18
N GLN A 7 -9.60 -14.87 8.36
CA GLN A 7 -10.81 -15.64 8.61
C GLN A 7 -12.05 -14.84 8.21
N GLU A 8 -11.95 -13.51 8.25
CA GLU A 8 -13.02 -12.59 7.89
C GLU A 8 -12.51 -11.53 6.92
N VAL A 9 -13.33 -11.23 5.90
CA VAL A 9 -13.01 -10.23 4.88
C VAL A 9 -13.77 -8.94 5.19
N VAL A 10 -13.03 -7.86 5.40
CA VAL A 10 -13.58 -6.54 5.72
C VAL A 10 -13.77 -5.69 4.47
N TYR A 11 -12.82 -5.76 3.53
CA TYR A 11 -12.86 -4.93 2.33
C TYR A 11 -12.13 -5.58 1.16
N VAL A 12 -12.68 -5.40 -0.05
CA VAL A 12 -12.08 -5.91 -1.29
C VAL A 12 -12.12 -4.82 -2.35
N THR A 13 -11.00 -4.63 -3.05
CA THR A 13 -10.93 -3.74 -4.21
C THR A 13 -10.04 -4.31 -5.30
N LYS A 14 -10.34 -3.98 -6.56
CA LYS A 14 -9.40 -4.19 -7.66
C LYS A 14 -8.15 -3.35 -7.45
N ALA A 15 -7.02 -3.94 -7.77
CA ALA A 15 -5.71 -3.37 -7.52
C ALA A 15 -4.67 -3.88 -8.52
N THR A 16 -3.52 -3.24 -8.50
CA THR A 16 -2.34 -3.61 -9.26
C THR A 16 -1.17 -3.71 -8.30
N SER A 17 -0.45 -4.83 -8.35
CA SER A 17 0.85 -5.01 -7.69
C SER A 17 1.96 -4.62 -8.64
N PHE A 18 2.98 -3.96 -8.11
CA PHE A 18 4.21 -3.64 -8.84
C PHE A 18 5.40 -4.45 -8.34
N LEU A 19 5.15 -5.60 -7.69
CA LEU A 19 6.19 -6.52 -7.25
C LEU A 19 6.75 -7.27 -8.47
N GLY A 20 7.93 -6.86 -8.94
CA GLY A 20 8.54 -7.42 -10.15
C GLY A 20 7.85 -6.91 -11.41
N MET A 21 6.96 -7.72 -12.00
CA MET A 21 6.13 -7.30 -13.14
C MET A 21 4.85 -6.62 -12.66
N THR A 22 4.12 -5.97 -13.58
CA THR A 22 2.84 -5.35 -13.25
C THR A 22 1.74 -6.40 -13.27
N ASP A 23 1.25 -6.77 -12.09
CA ASP A 23 0.23 -7.79 -11.91
C ASP A 23 -1.12 -7.15 -11.54
N TYR A 24 -2.17 -7.56 -12.25
CA TYR A 24 -3.54 -7.11 -11.99
C TYR A 24 -4.25 -8.11 -11.11
N GLY A 25 -4.94 -7.60 -10.10
CA GLY A 25 -5.48 -8.45 -9.06
C GLY A 25 -6.52 -7.75 -8.19
N LYS A 26 -6.69 -8.32 -7.00
CA LYS A 26 -7.55 -7.75 -5.96
C LYS A 26 -6.76 -7.67 -4.67
N ILE A 27 -6.93 -6.55 -3.97
CA ILE A 27 -6.55 -6.46 -2.56
C ILE A 27 -7.74 -6.89 -1.72
N LEU A 28 -7.44 -7.68 -0.71
CA LEU A 28 -8.37 -8.18 0.29
C LEU A 28 -7.81 -7.80 1.66
N LEU A 29 -8.59 -7.00 2.40
CA LEU A 29 -8.29 -6.65 3.77
C LEU A 29 -9.18 -7.50 4.67
N GLY A 30 -8.59 -8.13 5.67
CA GLY A 30 -9.34 -8.88 6.67
C GLY A 30 -8.80 -8.65 8.07
N ASN A 31 -9.23 -9.52 8.98
CA ASN A 31 -8.93 -9.39 10.40
C ASN A 31 -7.43 -9.62 10.74
N ALA A 32 -6.67 -10.33 9.92
CA ALA A 32 -5.30 -10.75 10.23
C ALA A 32 -4.22 -10.15 9.30
N ALA A 33 -4.55 -9.88 8.04
CA ALA A 33 -3.58 -9.47 7.03
C ALA A 33 -4.16 -8.57 5.94
N PHE A 34 -3.25 -7.78 5.37
CA PHE A 34 -3.40 -7.19 4.04
C PHE A 34 -2.98 -8.24 3.00
N GLU A 35 -3.83 -8.53 2.03
CA GLU A 35 -3.56 -9.55 1.02
C GLU A 35 -3.79 -9.03 -0.39
N PHE A 36 -2.97 -9.48 -1.34
CA PHE A 36 -3.15 -9.28 -2.78
C PHE A 36 -3.16 -10.63 -3.48
N TYR A 37 -4.10 -10.81 -4.40
CA TYR A 37 -4.20 -12.00 -5.24
C TYR A 37 -4.25 -11.60 -6.71
N ASP A 38 -3.37 -12.18 -7.50
CA ASP A 38 -3.32 -12.03 -8.95
C ASP A 38 -4.56 -12.69 -9.60
N GLU A 39 -5.21 -12.00 -10.54
CA GLU A 39 -6.41 -12.50 -11.23
C GLU A 39 -6.09 -13.58 -12.28
N ARG A 40 -4.87 -13.61 -12.83
CA ARG A 40 -4.40 -14.55 -13.85
C ARG A 40 -3.78 -15.80 -13.25
N ASN A 41 -3.02 -15.65 -12.17
CA ASN A 41 -2.33 -16.77 -11.52
C ASN A 41 -2.58 -16.79 -9.99
N PRO A 42 -3.47 -17.67 -9.50
CA PRO A 42 -3.76 -17.77 -8.06
C PRO A 42 -2.56 -18.18 -7.18
N ALA A 43 -1.48 -18.71 -7.77
CA ALA A 43 -0.25 -19.01 -7.04
C ALA A 43 0.63 -17.76 -6.84
N ASN A 44 0.34 -16.66 -7.54
CA ASN A 44 0.98 -15.37 -7.34
C ASN A 44 0.12 -14.53 -6.38
N PHE A 45 0.60 -14.41 -5.14
CA PHE A 45 -0.10 -13.70 -4.08
C PHE A 45 0.90 -13.04 -3.14
N ILE A 46 0.43 -12.01 -2.45
CA ILE A 46 1.19 -11.33 -1.40
C ILE A 46 0.29 -11.31 -0.17
N GLN A 47 0.78 -11.81 0.95
CA GLN A 47 0.08 -11.77 2.23
C GLN A 47 1.00 -11.10 3.25
N ILE A 48 0.53 -10.00 3.82
CA ILE A 48 1.28 -9.18 4.78
C ILE A 48 0.45 -9.11 6.05
N PRO A 49 0.79 -9.91 7.09
CA PRO A 49 0.16 -9.79 8.40
C PRO A 49 0.25 -8.35 8.91
N TRP A 50 -0.80 -7.89 9.61
CA TRP A 50 -0.83 -6.52 10.14
C TRP A 50 0.39 -6.20 11.02
N GLU A 51 0.85 -7.19 11.80
CA GLU A 51 2.03 -7.07 12.66
C GLU A 51 3.35 -6.90 11.89
N GLU A 52 3.42 -7.30 10.63
CA GLU A 52 4.62 -7.18 9.80
C GLU A 52 4.71 -5.82 9.11
N ILE A 53 3.61 -5.05 9.07
CA ILE A 53 3.61 -3.70 8.50
C ILE A 53 4.33 -2.74 9.45
N ASP A 54 5.37 -2.10 8.94
CA ASP A 54 6.09 -1.05 9.65
C ASP A 54 5.54 0.33 9.28
N TYR A 55 5.47 0.63 7.97
CA TYR A 55 4.93 1.90 7.47
C TYR A 55 4.05 1.69 6.23
N VAL A 56 3.08 2.58 6.04
CA VAL A 56 2.35 2.72 4.77
C VAL A 56 2.71 4.07 4.16
N VAL A 57 3.36 4.03 3.02
CA VAL A 57 3.82 5.22 2.31
C VAL A 57 2.83 5.56 1.21
N VAL A 58 2.19 6.73 1.30
CA VAL A 58 1.11 7.11 0.38
C VAL A 58 1.59 8.23 -0.55
N SER A 59 1.55 7.98 -1.87
CA SER A 59 1.78 9.05 -2.86
C SER A 59 0.51 9.86 -3.04
N ILE A 60 0.58 11.15 -2.75
CA ILE A 60 -0.59 12.04 -2.82
C ILE A 60 -0.32 13.16 -3.83
N LEU A 61 -1.12 13.16 -4.90
CA LEU A 61 -1.11 14.14 -5.98
C LEU A 61 -2.32 15.07 -5.91
N PHE A 62 -2.29 16.13 -6.73
CA PHE A 62 -3.38 17.10 -6.90
C PHE A 62 -3.89 17.67 -5.56
N SER A 63 -2.99 18.23 -4.76
CA SER A 63 -3.32 18.89 -3.48
C SER A 63 -4.11 18.02 -2.50
N GLY A 64 -3.85 16.72 -2.43
CA GLY A 64 -4.55 15.84 -1.50
C GLY A 64 -5.67 15.00 -2.10
N ARG A 65 -6.03 15.23 -3.37
CA ARG A 65 -7.26 14.68 -3.95
C ARG A 65 -7.09 13.29 -4.54
N TRP A 66 -5.88 12.91 -4.95
CA TRP A 66 -5.66 11.66 -5.67
C TRP A 66 -4.46 10.88 -5.13
N ILE A 67 -4.64 9.56 -5.03
CA ILE A 67 -3.64 8.61 -4.55
C ILE A 67 -3.37 7.62 -5.68
N PRO A 68 -2.41 7.89 -6.57
CA PRO A 68 -2.09 6.97 -7.67
C PRO A 68 -1.49 5.66 -7.19
N ARG A 69 -0.68 5.71 -6.12
CA ARG A 69 0.06 4.58 -5.57
C ARG A 69 0.26 4.73 -4.08
N PHE A 70 0.45 3.59 -3.43
CA PHE A 70 0.92 3.49 -2.06
C PHE A 70 1.85 2.29 -1.95
N ALA A 71 2.71 2.29 -0.94
CA ALA A 71 3.60 1.18 -0.64
C ALA A 71 3.42 0.74 0.81
N ILE A 72 3.45 -0.58 1.03
CA ILE A 72 3.49 -1.18 2.35
C ILE A 72 4.94 -1.57 2.62
N GLN A 73 5.55 -0.87 3.56
CA GLN A 73 6.86 -1.20 4.09
C GLN A 73 6.68 -2.24 5.18
N THR A 74 7.32 -3.38 5.00
CA THR A 74 7.39 -4.43 6.00
C THR A 74 8.64 -4.28 6.86
N LYS A 75 8.62 -4.88 8.05
CA LYS A 75 9.76 -4.90 8.97
C LYS A 75 10.96 -5.66 8.39
N LYS A 76 10.73 -6.75 7.65
CA LYS A 76 11.80 -7.63 7.16
C LYS A 76 11.83 -7.86 5.66
N ALA A 77 10.67 -7.91 5.00
CA ALA A 77 10.55 -8.31 3.60
C ALA A 77 10.67 -7.16 2.57
N GLY A 78 10.99 -5.95 3.02
CA GLY A 78 11.10 -4.77 2.17
C GLY A 78 9.76 -4.09 1.88
N SER A 79 9.67 -3.45 0.71
CA SER A 79 8.54 -2.58 0.35
C SER A 79 7.72 -3.18 -0.80
N PHE A 80 6.40 -3.19 -0.65
CA PHE A 80 5.47 -3.67 -1.66
C PHE A 80 4.62 -2.50 -2.17
N SER A 81 4.71 -2.20 -3.46
CA SER A 81 3.99 -1.08 -4.07
C SER A 81 2.72 -1.54 -4.77
N PHE A 82 1.64 -0.79 -4.56
CA PHE A 82 0.32 -1.07 -5.11
C PHE A 82 -0.37 0.18 -5.66
N ALA A 83 -1.31 -0.04 -6.57
CA ALA A 83 -2.35 0.92 -6.93
C ALA A 83 -3.71 0.26 -6.69
N ALA A 84 -4.71 1.01 -6.24
CA ALA A 84 -6.05 0.50 -6.01
C ALA A 84 -7.08 1.41 -6.67
N LYS A 85 -8.17 0.82 -7.17
CA LYS A 85 -9.27 1.58 -7.78
C LYS A 85 -9.88 2.58 -6.80
N ASP A 86 -10.06 2.17 -5.54
CA ASP A 86 -10.49 3.06 -4.46
C ASP A 86 -9.46 3.08 -3.32
N ALA A 87 -8.30 3.67 -3.60
CA ALA A 87 -7.21 3.78 -2.64
C ALA A 87 -7.61 4.56 -1.37
N LYS A 88 -8.54 5.52 -1.46
CA LYS A 88 -8.95 6.32 -0.31
C LYS A 88 -9.81 5.51 0.66
N ALA A 89 -10.78 4.74 0.16
CA ALA A 89 -11.55 3.84 1.02
C ALA A 89 -10.67 2.72 1.59
N LEU A 90 -9.80 2.14 0.76
CA LEU A 90 -8.84 1.12 1.20
C LEU A 90 -7.95 1.62 2.36
N LEU A 91 -7.31 2.78 2.21
CA LEU A 91 -6.42 3.33 3.25
C LEU A 91 -7.17 3.76 4.52
N ARG A 92 -8.48 4.05 4.43
CA ARG A 92 -9.32 4.25 5.61
C ARG A 92 -9.49 2.95 6.40
N GLN A 93 -9.68 1.82 5.73
CA GLN A 93 -9.75 0.52 6.40
C GLN A 93 -8.40 0.12 6.99
N VAL A 94 -7.30 0.40 6.28
CA VAL A 94 -5.94 0.13 6.79
C VAL A 94 -5.65 0.92 8.08
N ARG A 95 -6.22 2.11 8.26
CA ARG A 95 -6.07 2.91 9.49
C ARG A 95 -6.62 2.24 10.76
N GLU A 96 -7.53 1.28 10.63
CA GLU A 96 -8.04 0.53 11.77
C GLU A 96 -6.99 -0.45 12.33
N TYR A 97 -6.01 -0.85 11.50
CA TYR A 97 -4.96 -1.82 11.85
C TYR A 97 -3.57 -1.19 11.96
N VAL A 98 -3.33 -0.10 11.22
CA VAL A 98 -2.04 0.60 11.18
C VAL A 98 -2.20 2.00 11.79
N PRO A 99 -1.47 2.31 12.88
CA PRO A 99 -1.48 3.63 13.51
C PRO A 99 -1.25 4.78 12.53
N ALA A 100 -1.94 5.91 12.74
CA ALA A 100 -1.93 7.02 11.80
C ALA A 100 -0.55 7.66 11.60
N ASP A 101 0.31 7.64 12.62
CA ASP A 101 1.71 8.09 12.59
C ASP A 101 2.61 7.20 11.71
N ARG A 102 2.19 5.96 11.42
CA ARG A 102 2.86 5.03 10.51
C ARG A 102 2.35 5.11 9.08
N ILE A 103 1.31 5.91 8.82
CA ILE A 103 0.82 6.19 7.46
C ILE A 103 1.38 7.54 7.00
N VAL A 104 2.53 7.47 6.34
CA VAL A 104 3.31 8.65 5.95
C VAL A 104 3.07 9.01 4.49
N ARG A 105 3.16 10.30 4.18
CA ARG A 105 3.14 10.77 2.80
C ARG A 105 4.50 10.49 2.17
N SER A 106 4.53 9.98 0.93
CA SER A 106 5.78 9.94 0.17
C SER A 106 6.32 11.36 0.00
N LEU A 107 7.64 11.52 0.07
CA LEU A 107 8.29 12.80 -0.26
C LEU A 107 7.69 13.33 -1.57
N SER A 108 7.12 14.52 -1.50
CA SER A 108 6.53 15.14 -2.66
C SER A 108 7.63 15.44 -3.68
N PHE A 109 7.31 15.36 -4.96
CA PHE A 109 8.22 15.81 -6.03
C PHE A 109 8.78 17.22 -5.74
N PHE A 110 7.98 18.09 -5.10
CA PHE A 110 8.41 19.41 -4.64
C PHE A 110 9.42 19.40 -3.49
N GLU A 111 9.34 18.46 -2.55
CA GLU A 111 10.33 18.30 -1.48
C GLU A 111 11.66 17.79 -2.03
N VAL A 112 11.62 16.85 -2.97
CA VAL A 112 12.81 16.37 -3.67
C VAL A 112 13.43 17.49 -4.51
N VAL A 113 12.63 18.27 -5.24
CA VAL A 113 13.10 19.43 -6.01
C VAL A 113 13.66 20.52 -5.10
N LYS A 114 13.02 20.84 -3.96
CA LYS A 114 13.57 21.80 -2.98
C LYS A 114 14.89 21.33 -2.39
N GLN A 115 15.00 20.03 -2.06
CA GLN A 115 16.26 19.44 -1.59
C GLN A 115 17.34 19.46 -2.68
N ALA A 116 16.99 19.16 -3.94
CA ALA A 116 17.91 19.20 -5.07
C ALA A 116 18.36 20.63 -5.44
N LEU A 117 17.49 21.63 -5.27
CA LEU A 117 17.78 23.05 -5.53
C LEU A 117 18.43 23.77 -4.33
N GLY A 118 18.70 23.07 -3.22
CA GLY A 118 19.39 23.64 -2.06
C GLY A 118 18.59 24.73 -1.30
N TRP A 119 17.31 24.92 -1.61
CA TRP A 119 16.46 25.90 -0.95
C TRP A 119 16.06 25.40 0.44
N GLY A 120 16.90 25.70 1.43
CA GLY A 120 16.66 25.32 2.82
C GLY A 120 17.88 25.27 3.73
N LYS A 121 19.11 25.40 3.21
CA LYS A 121 20.28 25.64 4.06
C LYS A 121 20.36 27.14 4.39
N LYS A 122 19.78 27.52 5.54
CA LYS A 122 20.32 28.63 6.33
C LYS A 122 21.40 28.06 7.25
#